data_AF-A0A6P0NQZ7-F1
#
_entry.id   AF-A0A6P0NQZ7-F1
#
_cell.length_a   1.000
_cell.length_b   1.000
_cell.length_c   1.000
_cell.angle_alpha   90.00
_cell.angle_beta   90.00
_cell.angle_gamma   90.00
#
_symmetry.space_group_name_H-M   'P 1'
#
loop_
_entity.id
_entity.type
_entity.pdbx_description
1 polymer ?
#
loop_
_entity_poly.entity_id
_entity_poly.type
_entity_poly.pdbx_seq_one_letter_code
_entity_poly.pdbx_strand_id
1 'polypeptide(L)'
;MEGCTVTDLKIDSKKNCYVLDAEAMRQIQEETAVSTKLEPGIYVIRIRSGLFGYRNDENNVGEPMVMLWIYGGKFINKKTNLEVEATWSTLNGDDDTLTLEVVQTTNLCAFFFDSYIDDNQGELTISIVKI
;
A
#
# COMPACT_ATOMS: atom_id res chain seq x y z
N MET A 1 7.69 23.92 28.22
CA MET A 1 7.49 22.49 27.92
C MET A 1 8.74 21.78 28.42
N GLU A 2 8.78 21.45 29.71
CA GLU A 2 9.83 20.59 30.27
C GLU A 2 9.46 19.14 29.99
N GLY A 3 10.44 18.32 29.57
CA GLY A 3 10.33 16.85 29.57
C GLY A 3 10.17 16.14 28.22
N CYS A 4 10.54 16.73 27.08
CA CYS A 4 10.58 15.96 25.83
C CYS A 4 11.94 15.25 25.66
N THR A 5 11.95 13.92 25.66
CA THR A 5 13.11 13.11 25.27
C THR A 5 12.90 12.64 23.84
N VAL A 6 13.87 12.92 22.97
CA VAL A 6 13.88 12.44 21.57
C VAL A 6 14.78 11.21 21.47
N THR A 7 14.31 10.16 20.78
CA THR A 7 15.10 8.97 20.45
C THR A 7 15.05 8.75 18.95
N ASP A 8 16.22 8.70 18.32
CA ASP A 8 16.35 8.52 16.87
C ASP A 8 16.77 7.09 16.52
N LEU A 9 16.18 6.53 15.45
CA LEU A 9 16.62 5.30 14.82
C LEU A 9 17.26 5.62 13.47
N LYS A 10 18.37 4.96 13.14
CA LYS A 10 19.03 5.05 11.82
C LYS A 10 18.79 3.75 11.07
N ILE A 11 18.35 3.86 9.83
CA ILE A 11 18.12 2.74 8.92
C ILE A 11 19.10 2.81 7.75
N ASP A 12 19.61 1.66 7.35
CA ASP A 12 20.50 1.50 6.20
C ASP A 12 19.80 0.62 5.16
N SER A 13 19.71 1.10 3.92
CA SER A 13 18.95 0.45 2.85
C SER A 13 19.47 -0.92 2.44
N LYS A 14 20.67 -1.31 2.86
CA LYS A 14 21.25 -2.63 2.61
C LYS A 14 21.17 -3.54 3.83
N LYS A 15 21.44 -3.02 5.02
CA LYS A 15 21.48 -3.81 6.27
C LYS A 15 20.11 -4.03 6.88
N ASN A 16 19.17 -3.11 6.66
CA ASN A 16 17.83 -3.12 7.22
C ASN A 16 16.77 -3.30 6.12
N CYS A 17 17.01 -4.23 5.19
CA CYS A 17 16.15 -4.48 4.05
C CYS A 17 15.71 -5.94 4.01
N TYR A 18 14.41 -6.17 3.98
CA TYR A 18 13.85 -7.46 3.61
C TYR A 18 13.73 -7.51 2.08
N VAL A 19 14.35 -8.52 1.47
CA VAL A 19 14.41 -8.64 0.00
C VAL A 19 13.26 -9.51 -0.47
N LEU A 20 12.40 -8.93 -1.32
CA LEU A 20 11.46 -9.70 -2.15
C LEU A 20 12.21 -10.15 -3.40
N ASP A 21 12.38 -11.46 -3.56
CA ASP A 21 13.01 -12.02 -4.74
C ASP A 21 12.07 -12.03 -5.95
N ALA A 22 12.59 -12.45 -7.11
CA ALA A 22 11.83 -12.46 -8.35
C ALA A 22 10.58 -13.35 -8.28
N GLU A 23 10.63 -14.45 -7.54
CA GLU A 23 9.50 -15.36 -7.42
C GLU A 23 8.42 -14.77 -6.51
N ALA A 24 8.80 -14.17 -5.38
CA ALA A 24 7.88 -13.45 -4.52
C ALA A 24 7.20 -12.29 -5.26
N MET A 25 7.97 -11.52 -6.04
CA MET A 25 7.43 -10.44 -6.86
C MET A 25 6.45 -10.95 -7.93
N ARG A 26 6.76 -12.08 -8.58
CA ARG A 26 5.88 -12.73 -9.56
C ARG A 26 4.57 -13.19 -8.90
N GLN A 27 4.65 -13.86 -7.74
CA GLN A 27 3.47 -14.32 -7.00
C GLN A 27 2.57 -13.17 -6.57
N ILE A 28 3.15 -12.06 -6.10
CA ILE A 28 2.38 -10.84 -5.82
C ILE A 28 1.64 -10.37 -7.08
N GLN A 29 2.36 -10.29 -8.20
CA GLN A 29 1.84 -9.73 -9.45
C GLN A 29 0.75 -10.60 -10.10
N GLU A 30 0.93 -11.91 -10.12
CA GLU A 30 0.15 -12.83 -10.95
C GLU A 30 -0.92 -13.61 -10.16
N GLU A 31 -0.73 -13.77 -8.84
CA GLU A 31 -1.51 -14.71 -8.05
C GLU A 31 -2.20 -14.06 -6.84
N THR A 32 -1.59 -13.05 -6.23
CA THR A 32 -2.05 -12.49 -4.94
C THR A 32 -2.76 -11.15 -5.07
N ALA A 33 -2.19 -10.19 -5.80
CA ALA A 33 -2.70 -8.83 -5.82
C ALA A 33 -3.89 -8.67 -6.77
N VAL A 34 -4.87 -7.86 -6.35
CA VAL A 34 -5.83 -7.29 -7.30
C VAL A 34 -5.20 -6.08 -7.96
N SER A 35 -5.44 -5.88 -9.25
CA SER A 35 -4.77 -4.82 -10.01
C SER A 35 -5.68 -4.10 -11.01
N THR A 36 -5.30 -2.87 -11.33
CA THR A 36 -5.90 -2.09 -12.41
C THR A 36 -4.86 -1.17 -13.05
N LYS A 37 -5.17 -0.67 -14.26
CA LYS A 37 -4.36 0.34 -14.95
C LYS A 37 -4.93 1.73 -14.68
N LEU A 38 -4.02 2.66 -14.41
CA LEU A 38 -4.30 4.08 -14.32
C LEU A 38 -3.78 4.76 -15.58
N GLU A 39 -4.68 5.31 -16.38
CA GLU A 39 -4.32 6.18 -17.52
C GLU A 39 -3.89 7.56 -17.02
N PRO A 40 -3.22 8.40 -17.84
CA PRO A 40 -2.82 9.73 -17.41
C PRO A 40 -3.97 10.56 -16.79
N GLY A 41 -3.66 11.25 -15.69
CA GLY A 41 -4.61 12.02 -14.88
C GLY A 41 -4.27 11.98 -13.39
N ILE A 42 -5.05 12.69 -12.56
CA ILE A 42 -4.83 12.75 -11.12
C ILE A 42 -5.81 11.79 -10.43
N TYR A 43 -5.31 11.00 -9.49
CA TYR A 43 -6.08 9.98 -8.78
C TYR A 43 -5.94 10.16 -7.28
N VAL A 44 -7.05 9.91 -6.58
CA VAL A 44 -7.10 9.73 -5.12
C VAL A 44 -7.49 8.29 -4.84
N ILE A 45 -6.62 7.58 -4.13
CA ILE A 45 -6.75 6.16 -3.80
C ILE A 45 -6.94 6.05 -2.28
N ARG A 46 -7.96 5.32 -1.83
CA ARG A 46 -8.28 5.17 -0.40
C ARG A 46 -9.07 3.91 -0.11
N ILE A 47 -9.08 3.48 1.14
CA ILE A 47 -10.06 2.50 1.63
C ILE A 47 -11.42 3.20 1.63
N ARG A 48 -12.44 2.54 1.06
CA ARG A 48 -13.82 3.06 1.02
C ARG A 48 -14.67 2.47 2.14
N SER A 49 -14.54 1.17 2.35
CA SER A 49 -15.38 0.38 3.23
C SER A 49 -14.82 -1.02 3.38
N GLY A 50 -15.27 -1.70 4.42
CA GLY A 50 -14.99 -3.10 4.69
C GLY A 50 -14.46 -3.27 6.10
N LEU A 51 -13.99 -4.47 6.39
CA LEU A 51 -13.38 -4.81 7.68
C LEU A 51 -12.12 -5.64 7.42
N PHE A 52 -11.15 -5.49 8.31
CA PHE A 52 -10.01 -6.37 8.43
C PHE A 52 -9.94 -6.85 9.87
N GLY A 53 -9.60 -8.11 10.08
CA GLY A 53 -9.59 -8.71 11.41
C GLY A 53 -8.68 -9.93 11.47
N TYR A 54 -8.35 -10.29 12.71
CA TYR A 54 -7.48 -11.41 13.04
C TYR A 54 -8.17 -12.38 14.01
N ARG A 55 -7.67 -13.61 14.06
CA ARG A 55 -8.02 -14.66 15.06
C ARG A 55 -9.37 -15.32 14.88
N ASN A 56 -9.93 -15.25 13.69
CA ASN A 56 -11.24 -15.81 13.40
C ASN A 56 -12.39 -15.31 14.31
N ASP A 57 -12.30 -14.08 14.82
CA ASP A 57 -13.33 -13.45 15.65
C ASP A 57 -13.92 -12.25 14.92
N GLU A 58 -15.18 -12.37 14.49
CA GLU A 58 -15.90 -11.31 13.78
C GLU A 58 -16.10 -10.02 14.61
N ASN A 59 -15.89 -10.08 15.93
CA ASN A 59 -15.93 -8.90 16.80
C ASN A 59 -14.56 -8.23 16.95
N ASN A 60 -13.50 -8.82 16.40
CA ASN A 60 -12.13 -8.31 16.48
C ASN A 60 -11.76 -7.58 15.19
N VAL A 61 -12.15 -6.30 15.12
CA VAL A 61 -11.78 -5.41 14.02
C VAL A 61 -10.35 -4.91 14.23
N GLY A 62 -9.46 -5.27 13.32
CA GLY A 62 -8.08 -4.80 13.27
C GLY A 62 -7.91 -3.57 12.38
N GLU A 63 -6.80 -2.86 12.53
CA GLU A 63 -6.42 -1.79 11.61
C GLU A 63 -5.90 -2.41 10.30
N PRO A 64 -6.49 -2.09 9.14
CA PRO A 64 -6.03 -2.63 7.88
C PRO A 64 -4.71 -1.96 7.46
N MET A 65 -3.73 -2.79 7.07
CA MET A 65 -2.51 -2.34 6.40
C MET A 65 -2.50 -2.84 4.95
N VAL A 66 -3.15 -2.10 4.06
CA VAL A 66 -3.16 -2.43 2.63
C VAL A 66 -1.84 -1.98 2.01
N MET A 67 -1.15 -2.90 1.36
CA MET A 67 0.02 -2.62 0.55
C MET A 67 -0.40 -2.21 -0.87
N LEU A 68 0.17 -1.11 -1.35
CA LEU A 68 0.03 -0.65 -2.72
C LEU A 68 1.38 -0.75 -3.43
N TRP A 69 1.40 -1.45 -4.56
CA TRP A 69 2.55 -1.46 -5.47
C TRP A 69 2.17 -0.79 -6.78
N ILE A 70 2.93 0.24 -7.14
CA ILE A 70 2.67 1.07 -8.32
C ILE A 70 3.88 0.99 -9.23
N TYR A 71 3.70 0.59 -10.49
CA TYR A 71 4.82 0.34 -11.41
C TYR A 71 4.45 0.33 -12.90
N GLY A 72 5.46 0.34 -13.76
CA GLY A 72 5.32 0.07 -15.20
C GLY A 72 4.91 1.29 -16.04
N GLY A 73 5.04 2.49 -15.49
CA GLY A 73 4.76 3.76 -16.14
C GLY A 73 5.50 4.91 -15.46
N LYS A 74 4.91 6.10 -15.44
CA LYS A 74 5.47 7.30 -14.78
C LYS A 74 4.37 8.06 -14.07
N PHE A 75 4.64 8.46 -12.84
CA PHE A 75 3.70 9.19 -12.01
C PHE A 75 4.43 9.99 -10.93
N ILE A 76 3.74 10.99 -10.40
CA ILE A 76 4.20 11.83 -9.29
C ILE A 76 3.38 11.45 -8.07
N ASN A 77 4.05 10.98 -7.01
CA ASN A 77 3.41 10.80 -5.71
C ASN A 77 3.27 12.18 -5.05
N LYS A 78 2.05 12.69 -4.87
CA LYS A 78 1.85 14.06 -4.36
C LYS A 78 2.22 14.24 -2.89
N LYS A 79 2.40 13.15 -2.12
CA LYS A 79 2.89 13.19 -0.73
C LYS A 79 4.39 13.52 -0.67
N THR A 80 5.18 12.95 -1.58
CA THR A 80 6.64 13.17 -1.65
C THR A 80 7.05 14.18 -2.72
N ASN A 81 6.15 14.48 -3.65
CA ASN A 81 6.34 15.29 -4.84
C ASN A 81 7.49 14.81 -5.74
N LEU A 82 7.74 13.49 -5.77
CA LEU A 82 8.75 12.87 -6.63
C LEU A 82 8.08 12.17 -7.81
N GLU A 83 8.62 12.39 -9.01
CA GLU A 83 8.31 11.59 -10.20
C GLU A 83 9.11 10.29 -10.17
N VAL A 84 8.43 9.15 -10.28
CA VAL A 84 9.03 7.82 -10.20
C VAL A 84 8.35 6.87 -11.18
N GLU A 85 9.03 5.76 -11.48
CA GLU A 85 8.52 4.69 -12.35
C GLU A 85 7.97 3.50 -11.57
N ALA A 86 8.39 3.36 -10.32
CA ALA A 86 7.88 2.37 -9.39
C ALA A 86 8.00 2.86 -7.95
N THR A 87 7.00 2.56 -7.12
CA THR A 87 7.07 2.80 -5.68
C THR A 87 6.11 1.89 -4.92
N TRP A 88 6.28 1.90 -3.60
CA TRP A 88 5.41 1.24 -2.64
C TRP A 88 4.72 2.29 -1.79
N SER A 89 3.48 2.02 -1.42
CA SER A 89 2.74 2.83 -0.46
C SER A 89 1.84 1.95 0.39
N THR A 90 1.25 2.53 1.42
CA THR A 90 0.32 1.86 2.32
C THR A 90 -0.94 2.69 2.45
N LEU A 91 -2.08 2.02 2.63
CA LEU A 91 -3.25 2.61 3.28
C LEU A 91 -3.35 1.93 4.64
N ASN A 92 -2.96 2.64 5.69
CA ASN A 92 -2.90 2.12 7.05
C ASN A 92 -4.00 2.77 7.91
N GLY A 93 -5.22 2.24 7.77
CA GLY A 93 -6.44 2.80 8.35
C GLY A 93 -7.32 3.55 7.34
N ASP A 94 -8.56 3.86 7.77
CA ASP A 94 -9.63 4.31 6.86
C ASP A 94 -9.48 5.75 6.37
N ASP A 95 -8.73 6.60 7.09
CA ASP A 95 -8.50 8.00 6.73
C ASP A 95 -7.29 8.20 5.80
N ASP A 96 -6.52 7.14 5.54
CA ASP A 96 -5.34 7.23 4.69
C ASP A 96 -5.74 7.38 3.22
N THR A 97 -5.03 8.29 2.54
CA THR A 97 -5.19 8.52 1.11
C THR A 97 -3.84 8.60 0.42
N LEU A 98 -3.76 8.05 -0.79
CA LEU A 98 -2.65 8.22 -1.71
C LEU A 98 -3.13 9.04 -2.90
N THR A 99 -2.49 10.17 -3.15
CA THR A 99 -2.75 10.98 -4.35
C THR A 99 -1.61 10.82 -5.34
N LEU A 100 -1.93 10.39 -6.56
CA LEU A 100 -0.99 10.21 -7.66
C LEU A 100 -1.38 11.11 -8.83
N GLU A 101 -0.39 11.76 -9.43
CA GLU A 101 -0.52 12.38 -10.75
C GLU A 101 0.16 11.46 -11.76
N VAL A 102 -0.64 10.73 -12.52
CA VAL A 102 -0.17 9.74 -13.50
C VAL A 102 0.13 10.45 -14.81
N VAL A 103 1.37 10.32 -15.27
CA VAL A 103 1.88 10.95 -16.50
C VAL A 103 1.88 9.95 -17.66
N GLN A 104 2.13 8.68 -17.37
CA GLN A 104 2.08 7.56 -18.30
C GLN A 104 1.28 6.41 -17.68
N THR A 105 0.55 5.65 -18.50
CA THR A 105 -0.22 4.49 -18.06
C THR A 105 0.59 3.61 -17.09
N THR A 106 0.04 3.38 -15.91
CA THR A 106 0.73 2.78 -14.76
C THR A 106 -0.14 1.69 -14.14
N ASN A 107 0.45 0.60 -13.67
CA ASN A 107 -0.28 -0.43 -12.92
C ASN A 107 -0.35 -0.06 -11.44
N LEU A 108 -1.52 -0.28 -10.83
CA LEU A 108 -1.74 -0.22 -9.39
C LEU A 108 -2.16 -1.61 -8.92
N CYS A 109 -1.37 -2.20 -8.04
CA CYS A 109 -1.66 -3.45 -7.34
C CYS A 109 -2.00 -3.15 -5.88
N ALA A 110 -2.97 -3.87 -5.32
CA ALA A 110 -3.33 -3.81 -3.91
C ALA A 110 -3.45 -5.22 -3.31
N PHE A 111 -2.91 -5.39 -2.11
CA PHE A 111 -2.88 -6.67 -1.39
C PHE A 111 -2.50 -6.47 0.09
N PHE A 112 -2.49 -7.55 0.89
CA PHE A 112 -2.04 -7.53 2.29
C PHE A 112 -0.73 -8.28 2.46
N PHE A 113 0.08 -7.89 3.44
CA PHE A 113 1.17 -8.72 3.94
C PHE A 113 0.81 -9.29 5.30
N ASP A 114 0.94 -10.60 5.43
CA ASP A 114 0.87 -11.28 6.71
C ASP A 114 1.90 -12.41 6.79
N SER A 115 2.24 -12.77 8.02
CA SER A 115 3.03 -13.96 8.35
C SER A 115 2.16 -15.21 8.56
N TYR A 116 0.85 -15.06 8.74
CA TYR A 116 -0.08 -16.16 8.95
C TYR A 116 -1.43 -15.85 8.29
N ILE A 117 -1.80 -16.59 7.23
CA ILE A 117 -3.02 -16.28 6.46
C ILE A 117 -4.31 -16.88 7.07
N ASP A 118 -4.19 -17.97 7.83
CA ASP A 118 -5.35 -18.73 8.32
C ASP A 118 -6.14 -18.00 9.42
N ASP A 119 -5.60 -16.92 9.98
CA ASP A 119 -6.29 -16.08 10.96
C ASP A 119 -6.83 -14.77 10.38
N ASN A 120 -6.55 -14.47 9.11
CA ASN A 120 -7.06 -13.29 8.41
C ASN A 120 -8.56 -13.42 8.16
N GLN A 121 -9.28 -12.32 8.40
CA GLN A 121 -10.70 -12.22 8.11
C GLN A 121 -11.08 -10.86 7.53
N GLY A 122 -12.17 -10.88 6.76
CA GLY A 122 -12.78 -9.70 6.17
C GLY A 122 -12.33 -9.42 4.76
N GLU A 123 -12.96 -8.42 4.17
CA GLU A 123 -12.68 -7.91 2.83
C GLU A 123 -12.79 -6.39 2.85
N LEU A 124 -11.93 -5.72 2.10
CA LEU A 124 -11.96 -4.27 1.92
C LEU A 124 -12.21 -3.89 0.46
N THR A 125 -12.90 -2.78 0.28
CA THR A 125 -13.02 -2.11 -1.02
C THR A 125 -12.12 -0.87 -1.06
N ILE A 126 -11.22 -0.83 -2.04
CA ILE A 126 -10.42 0.36 -2.35
C ILE A 126 -11.14 1.18 -3.41
N SER A 127 -11.30 2.48 -3.16
CA SER A 127 -11.79 3.43 -4.16
C SER A 127 -10.62 4.11 -4.86
N ILE A 128 -10.69 4.15 -6.18
CA ILE A 128 -9.74 4.85 -7.06
C ILE A 128 -10.55 5.91 -7.79
N VAL A 129 -10.43 7.17 -7.36
CA VAL A 129 -11.18 8.29 -7.92
C VAL A 129 -10.26 9.10 -8.82
N LYS A 130 -10.61 9.20 -10.11
CA LYS A 130 -9.95 10.12 -11.04
C LYS A 130 -10.59 11.51 -10.90
N ILE A 131 -9.77 12.55 -10.74
CA ILE A 131 -10.18 13.96 -10.69
C ILE A 131 -9.71 14.73 -11.91
#